data_AF-A0A0M3JNJ8-F1
#
_entry.id   AF-A0A0M3JNJ8-F1
#
_cell.length_a   1.000
_cell.length_b   1.000
_cell.length_c   1.000
_cell.angle_alpha   90.00
_cell.angle_beta   90.00
_cell.angle_gamma   90.00
#
_symmetry.space_group_name_H-M   'P 1'
#
loop_
_entity.id
_entity.type
_entity.pdbx_description
1 polymer ?
#
loop_
_entity_poly.entity_id
_entity_poly.type
_entity_poly.pdbx_seq_one_letter_code
_entity_poly.pdbx_strand_id
1 'polypeptide(L)' 'MGINIPSKKELLAANFTVDEICAQLGADSIQYLSIEGLVRAVRGSSNRENGYCTACLSGEYPTELEW' A
#
# COMPACT_ATOMS: atom_id res chain seq x y z
N MET A 1 -1.64 -15.11 -1.62
CA MET A 1 -1.87 -13.98 -0.69
C MET A 1 -2.44 -14.56 0.59
N GLY A 2 -1.91 -14.22 1.78
CA GLY A 2 -2.28 -14.87 3.05
C GLY A 2 -1.95 -14.03 4.29
N ILE A 3 -1.86 -12.71 4.09
CA ILE A 3 -1.61 -11.74 5.15
C ILE A 3 -2.97 -11.34 5.73
N ASN A 4 -3.08 -11.29 7.06
CA ASN A 4 -4.30 -10.83 7.72
C ASN A 4 -4.43 -9.31 7.57
N ILE A 5 -5.34 -8.86 6.71
CA ILE A 5 -5.64 -7.45 6.46
C ILE A 5 -7.13 -7.22 6.73
N PRO A 6 -7.52 -6.15 7.45
CA PRO A 6 -8.92 -5.78 7.66
C PRO A 6 -9.69 -5.59 6.36
N SER A 7 -11.03 -5.58 6.45
CA SER A 7 -11.87 -5.35 5.28
C SER A 7 -11.65 -3.95 4.70
N LYS A 8 -11.92 -3.76 3.40
CA LYS A 8 -11.77 -2.45 2.74
C LYS A 8 -12.53 -1.33 3.45
N LYS A 9 -13.66 -1.64 4.09
CA LYS A 9 -14.47 -0.68 4.85
C LYS A 9 -13.78 -0.19 6.13
N GLU A 10 -12.88 -0.98 6.69
CA GLU A 10 -12.14 -0.66 7.91
C GLU A 10 -10.81 0.05 7.62
N LEU A 11 -10.35 0.04 6.36
CA LEU A 11 -9.09 0.67 5.95
C LEU A 11 -9.27 2.17 5.70
N LEU A 12 -8.62 3.02 6.49
CA LEU A 12 -8.70 4.49 6.33
C LEU A 12 -8.33 4.94 4.91
N ALA A 13 -7.17 4.50 4.41
CA ALA A 13 -6.66 4.88 3.08
C ALA A 13 -7.52 4.38 1.91
N ALA A 14 -8.48 3.47 2.14
CA ALA A 14 -9.41 3.03 1.12
C ALA A 14 -10.67 3.92 1.03
N ASN A 15 -10.94 4.75 2.04
CA ASN A 15 -12.20 5.50 2.19
C ASN A 15 -11.98 7.01 2.37
N PHE A 16 -10.77 7.44 2.72
CA PHE A 16 -10.43 8.82 3.01
C PHE A 16 -9.19 9.27 2.25
N THR A 17 -9.15 10.56 1.95
CA THR A 17 -7.96 11.25 1.42
C THR A 17 -6.88 11.40 2.49
N VAL A 18 -5.64 11.71 2.08
CA VAL A 18 -4.51 11.89 3.01
C VAL A 18 -4.78 13.00 4.03
N ASP A 19 -5.39 14.10 3.60
CA ASP A 19 -5.73 15.24 4.47
C ASP A 19 -6.78 14.86 5.52
N GLU A 20 -7.81 14.11 5.12
CA GLU A 20 -8.84 13.59 6.03
C GLU A 20 -8.25 12.61 7.05
N ILE A 21 -7.30 11.76 6.63
CA ILE A 21 -6.59 10.84 7.53
C ILE A 21 -5.73 11.63 8.52
N CYS A 22 -5.03 12.66 8.06
CA CYS A 22 -4.23 13.56 8.91
C CYS A 22 -5.09 14.20 10.00
N ALA A 23 -6.25 14.72 9.62
CA ALA A 23 -7.22 15.31 10.55
C ALA A 23 -7.75 14.27 11.56
N GLN A 24 -8.12 13.06 11.11
CA GLN A 24 -8.62 12.00 11.99
C GLN A 24 -7.58 11.52 13.01
N LEU A 25 -6.30 11.52 12.64
CA LEU A 25 -5.21 11.13 13.54
C LEU A 25 -4.75 12.28 14.46
N GLY A 26 -5.23 13.51 14.24
CA GLY A 26 -4.80 14.69 14.99
C GLY A 26 -3.33 15.05 14.77
N ALA A 27 -2.77 14.69 13.61
CA ALA A 27 -1.38 14.97 13.26
C ALA A 27 -1.24 16.34 12.58
N ASP A 28 -0.09 16.99 12.75
CA ASP A 28 0.23 18.23 12.03
C ASP A 28 0.48 17.99 10.52
N SER A 29 0.98 16.81 10.17
CA SER A 29 1.20 16.39 8.78
C SER A 29 1.33 14.87 8.65
N ILE A 30 1.00 14.35 7.47
CA ILE A 30 1.21 12.95 7.08
C ILE A 30 1.75 12.89 5.64
N GLN A 31 2.64 11.95 5.41
CA GLN A 31 3.17 11.60 4.10
C GLN A 31 3.29 10.08 3.97
N TYR A 32 2.94 9.55 2.82
CA TYR A 32 3.17 8.15 2.47
C TYR A 32 4.45 8.03 1.65
N LEU A 33 5.19 6.93 1.84
CA LEU A 33 6.26 6.56 0.93
C LEU A 33 5.64 6.17 -0.43
N SER A 34 6.22 6.64 -1.53
CA SER A 34 5.76 6.23 -2.86
C SER A 34 6.01 4.74 -3.10
N ILE A 35 5.17 4.10 -3.91
CA ILE A 35 5.30 2.67 -4.22
C ILE A 35 6.64 2.39 -4.90
N GLU A 36 7.07 3.26 -5.83
CA GLU A 36 8.37 3.16 -6.49
C GLU A 36 9.52 3.33 -5.49
N GLY A 37 9.36 4.24 -4.52
CA GLY A 37 10.30 4.44 -3.43
C GLY A 37 10.44 3.21 -2.56
N LEU A 38 9.33 2.57 -2.19
CA LEU A 38 9.28 1.33 -1.43
C LEU A 38 9.96 0.19 -2.20
N VAL A 39 9.60 -0.03 -3.46
CA VAL A 39 10.18 -1.10 -4.29
C VAL A 39 11.68 -0.91 -4.43
N ARG A 40 12.16 0.32 -4.69
CA ARG A 40 13.58 0.63 -4.76
C ARG A 40 14.30 0.34 -3.43
N ALA A 41 13.71 0.74 -2.31
CA ALA A 41 14.30 0.55 -0.99
C ALA A 41 14.44 -0.94 -0.63
N VAL A 42 13.41 -1.76 -0.92
CA VAL A 42 13.42 -3.20 -0.60
C VAL A 42 14.30 -4.01 -1.57
N ARG A 43 14.34 -3.63 -2.85
CA ARG A 43 15.14 -4.35 -3.85
C ARG A 43 16.65 -4.19 -3.63
N GLY A 44 17.10 -3.07 -3.07
CA GLY A 44 18.52 -2.77 -2.87
C GLY A 44 19.33 -2.92 -4.17
N SER A 45 20.47 -3.60 -4.11
CA SER A 45 21.32 -3.93 -5.28
C SER A 45 20.96 -5.27 -5.94
N SER A 46 19.86 -5.92 -5.56
CA SER A 46 19.51 -7.25 -6.07
C SER A 46 18.85 -7.15 -7.46
N ASN A 47 19.46 -7.78 -8.45
CA ASN A 47 18.92 -7.93 -9.81
C ASN A 47 17.96 -9.13 -9.95
N ARG A 48 17.23 -9.49 -8.89
CA ARG A 48 16.23 -10.57 -8.97
C ARG A 48 15.18 -10.23 -10.02
N GLU A 49 14.89 -11.19 -10.90
CA GLU A 49 13.90 -11.06 -11.98
C GLU A 49 12.46 -10.98 -11.45
N ASN A 50 12.19 -11.62 -10.30
CA ASN A 50 10.87 -11.61 -9.69
C ASN A 50 10.61 -10.30 -8.93
N GLY A 51 9.47 -9.66 -9.23
CA GLY A 51 9.00 -8.45 -8.56
C GLY A 51 8.40 -8.71 -7.16
N TYR A 52 8.01 -7.62 -6.49
CA TYR A 52 7.28 -7.67 -5.22
C TYR A 52 5.80 -7.42 -5.47
N CYS A 53 4.93 -8.13 -4.76
CA CYS A 53 3.49 -7.84 -4.80
C CYS A 53 3.21 -6.52 -4.09
N THR A 54 2.57 -5.59 -4.79
CA THR A 54 2.15 -4.27 -4.26
C THR A 54 0.63 -4.13 -4.16
N ALA A 55 -0.14 -5.20 -4.39
CA ALA A 55 -1.59 -5.16 -4.53
C ALA A 55 -2.33 -4.50 -3.35
N CYS A 56 -1.85 -4.66 -2.12
CA CYS A 56 -2.45 -4.01 -0.95
C CYS A 56 -2.33 -2.47 -0.97
N LEU A 57 -1.43 -1.94 -1.79
CA LEU A 57 -1.13 -0.51 -1.92
C LEU A 57 -1.64 0.04 -3.26
N SER A 58 -1.45 -0.68 -4.37
CA SER A 58 -1.84 -0.26 -5.72
C SER A 58 -3.23 -0.73 -6.15
N GLY A 59 -3.75 -1.79 -5.52
CA GLY A 59 -4.92 -2.53 -6.01
C GLY A 59 -4.63 -3.42 -7.23
N GLU A 60 -3.40 -3.43 -7.75
CA GLU A 60 -2.99 -4.26 -8.89
C GLU A 60 -2.52 -5.63 -8.40
N TYR A 61 -3.37 -6.64 -8.57
CA TYR A 61 -3.05 -8.00 -8.17
C TYR A 61 -2.25 -8.72 -9.26
N PRO A 62 -1.21 -9.51 -8.90
CA PRO A 62 -0.42 -10.26 -9.88
C PRO A 62 -1.16 -11.49 -10.46
N THR A 63 -2.41 -11.70 -10.03
CA THR A 63 -3.30 -12.77 -10.46
C THR A 63 -4.68 -12.19 -10.68
N GLU A 64 -5.49 -12.85 -11.50
CA GLU A 64 -6.92 -12.54 -11.59
C GLU A 64 -7.62 -12.79 -10.25
N LEU A 65 -8.61 -11.96 -9.96
CA LEU A 65 -9.45 -12.09 -8.77
C LEU A 65 -10.78 -12.68 -9.19
N GLU A 66 -11.12 -13.82 -8.60
CA GLU A 66 -12.46 -14.39 -8.65
C GLU A 66 -13.25 -13.73 -7.51
N TRP A 67 -14.19 -12.84 -7.87
CA TRP A 67 -15.09 -12.16 -6.92
C TRP A 67 -16.35 -12.96 -6.66
#